data_AF-A0A2E5MVK5-F1
#
_entry.id   AF-A0A2E5MVK5-F1
#
_cell.length_a   1.000
_cell.length_b   1.000
_cell.length_c   1.000
_cell.angle_alpha   90.00
_cell.angle_beta   90.00
_cell.angle_gamma   90.00
#
_symmetry.space_group_name_H-M   'P 1'
#
loop_
_entity.id
_entity.type
_entity.pdbx_description
1 polymer ?
#
loop_
_entity_poly.entity_id
_entity_poly.type
_entity_poly.pdbx_seq_one_letter_code
_entity_poly.pdbx_strand_id
1 'polypeptide(L)'
;MTMFPMPMPQMPAEVIDMVSANPEGFADAMGTGMEAMTTAIADGASPADAFATMGDIMGPIMEDLGMSPEIFDAMGDMVGAAVGPAMHMAPADASGGDMGAMMQDGIDMMMPPGMEVPGPIMDAMGDMGQAMGDAGMGCHDIGAEMMGPPGSDTYMLPTDAAGGPVVEPGQPETCPADACQAPPMDGACAGTDMMPPEGGYDHIPMNDDFVMPDPYALADDGGFLELEDSIGGDQNTPETNHEGPNQDDIAVGAAMDGATEQGGGVGSGASLEQDFNNTGEGEEVSDSQDVDPSAGMG
;
A
#
# COMPACT_ATOMS: atom_id res chain seq x y z
N MET A 1 -9.04 18.49 4.08
CA MET A 1 -7.82 19.32 4.15
C MET A 1 -6.71 18.54 4.85
N THR A 2 -5.57 18.39 4.20
CA THR A 2 -4.44 17.55 4.63
C THR A 2 -3.10 18.31 4.52
N MET A 3 -2.01 17.68 4.97
CA MET A 3 -0.62 18.12 4.84
C MET A 3 0.25 16.90 4.50
N PHE A 4 1.38 17.10 3.83
CA PHE A 4 2.39 16.07 3.55
C PHE A 4 3.57 16.17 4.51
N PRO A 5 4.36 15.10 4.73
CA PRO A 5 5.52 15.18 5.61
C PRO A 5 6.59 16.10 5.04
N MET A 6 7.40 16.67 5.93
CA MET A 6 8.62 17.39 5.56
C MET A 6 9.84 16.83 6.30
N PRO A 7 10.91 16.46 5.57
CA PRO A 7 10.99 16.44 4.11
C PRO A 7 10.32 15.20 3.53
N MET A 8 10.00 15.25 2.23
CA MET A 8 9.45 14.10 1.51
C MET A 8 10.54 13.07 1.21
N PRO A 9 10.24 11.77 1.33
CA PRO A 9 11.05 10.72 0.72
C PRO A 9 11.23 10.99 -0.78
N GLN A 10 12.43 10.76 -1.31
CA GLN A 10 12.69 10.92 -2.74
C GLN A 10 12.76 9.57 -3.43
N MET A 11 12.14 9.47 -4.61
CA MET A 11 12.18 8.24 -5.39
C MET A 11 13.60 8.00 -5.95
N PRO A 12 14.17 6.79 -5.79
CA PRO A 12 15.49 6.47 -6.33
C PRO A 12 15.53 6.53 -7.86
N ALA A 13 16.67 6.95 -8.42
CA ALA A 13 16.83 7.10 -9.87
C ALA A 13 16.59 5.79 -10.65
N GLU A 14 17.01 4.64 -10.11
CA GLU A 14 16.76 3.34 -10.75
C GLU A 14 15.27 3.01 -10.82
N VAL A 15 14.50 3.30 -9.77
CA VAL A 15 13.05 3.10 -9.76
C VAL A 15 12.40 4.01 -10.80
N ILE A 16 12.82 5.28 -10.86
CA ILE A 16 12.34 6.23 -11.88
C ILE A 16 12.62 5.72 -13.29
N ASP A 17 13.84 5.23 -13.56
CA ASP A 17 14.23 4.71 -14.87
C ASP A 17 13.42 3.47 -15.26
N MET A 18 13.19 2.56 -14.31
CA MET A 18 12.42 1.34 -14.51
C MET A 18 10.95 1.63 -14.79
N VAL A 19 10.34 2.47 -13.96
CA VAL A 19 8.96 2.92 -14.10
C VAL A 19 8.77 3.68 -15.42
N SER A 20 9.73 4.54 -15.79
CA SER A 20 9.70 5.29 -17.05
C SER A 20 9.87 4.40 -18.29
N ALA A 21 10.57 3.26 -18.15
CA ALA A 21 10.77 2.31 -19.24
C ALA A 21 9.51 1.51 -19.58
N ASN A 22 8.65 1.23 -18.59
CA ASN A 22 7.39 0.51 -18.80
C ASN A 22 6.26 0.98 -17.86
N PRO A 23 5.74 2.20 -18.05
CA PRO A 23 4.74 2.76 -17.15
C PRO A 23 3.39 2.03 -17.21
N GLU A 24 3.02 1.48 -18.37
CA GLU A 24 1.78 0.69 -18.49
C GLU A 24 1.89 -0.66 -17.79
N GLY A 25 3.04 -1.35 -17.90
CA GLY A 25 3.25 -2.59 -17.16
C GLY A 25 3.22 -2.37 -15.64
N PHE A 26 3.76 -1.26 -15.16
CA PHE A 26 3.66 -0.89 -13.75
C PHE A 26 2.21 -0.61 -13.34
N ALA A 27 1.48 0.20 -14.11
CA ALA A 27 0.08 0.50 -13.84
C ALA A 27 -0.81 -0.76 -13.86
N ASP A 28 -0.58 -1.69 -14.81
CA ASP A 28 -1.29 -2.97 -14.89
C ASP A 28 -1.01 -3.85 -13.66
N ALA A 29 0.24 -3.88 -13.19
CA ALA A 29 0.63 -4.59 -11.98
C ALA A 29 -0.08 -4.02 -10.75
N MET A 30 -0.13 -2.68 -10.63
CA MET A 30 -0.88 -2.00 -9.57
C MET A 30 -2.37 -2.30 -9.64
N GLY A 31 -2.97 -2.25 -10.83
CA GLY A 31 -4.37 -2.60 -11.03
C GLY A 31 -4.68 -4.04 -10.61
N THR A 32 -3.80 -4.98 -10.96
CA THR A 32 -3.93 -6.40 -10.57
C THR A 32 -3.82 -6.59 -9.05
N GLY A 33 -2.85 -5.92 -8.41
CA GLY A 33 -2.71 -5.91 -6.96
C GLY A 33 -3.94 -5.34 -6.27
N MET A 34 -4.48 -4.24 -6.79
CA MET A 34 -5.67 -3.58 -6.26
C MET A 34 -6.92 -4.45 -6.35
N GLU A 35 -7.10 -5.19 -7.46
CA GLU A 35 -8.18 -6.18 -7.58
C GLU A 35 -8.06 -7.28 -6.51
N ALA A 36 -6.83 -7.71 -6.19
CA ALA A 36 -6.60 -8.70 -5.15
C ALA A 36 -6.87 -8.14 -3.75
N MET A 37 -6.42 -6.91 -3.47
CA MET A 37 -6.68 -6.20 -2.22
C MET A 37 -8.19 -6.04 -1.98
N THR A 38 -8.92 -5.51 -2.97
CA THR A 38 -10.36 -5.28 -2.86
C THR A 38 -11.14 -6.59 -2.68
N THR A 39 -10.70 -7.67 -3.31
CA THR A 39 -11.24 -9.01 -3.09
C THR A 39 -11.00 -9.49 -1.66
N ALA A 40 -9.77 -9.33 -1.13
CA ALA A 40 -9.46 -9.70 0.25
C ALA A 40 -10.32 -8.95 1.26
N ILE A 41 -10.50 -7.63 1.08
CA ILE A 41 -11.40 -6.82 1.93
C ILE A 41 -12.85 -7.30 1.82
N ALA A 42 -13.34 -7.61 0.62
CA ALA A 42 -14.68 -8.14 0.42
C ALA A 42 -14.89 -9.49 1.14
N ASP A 43 -13.83 -10.29 1.25
CA ASP A 43 -13.80 -11.55 2.00
C ASP A 43 -13.58 -11.36 3.52
N GLY A 44 -13.44 -10.12 3.99
CA GLY A 44 -13.35 -9.75 5.39
C GLY A 44 -11.94 -9.65 5.96
N ALA A 45 -10.92 -9.53 5.10
CA ALA A 45 -9.55 -9.24 5.53
C ALA A 45 -9.46 -7.88 6.23
N SER A 46 -8.50 -7.75 7.13
CA SER A 46 -8.12 -6.43 7.67
C SER A 46 -7.42 -5.60 6.57
N PRO A 47 -7.35 -4.26 6.68
CA PRO A 47 -6.56 -3.44 5.77
C PRO A 47 -5.10 -3.92 5.66
N ALA A 48 -4.48 -4.27 6.79
CA ALA A 48 -3.12 -4.83 6.84
C ALA A 48 -2.98 -6.11 5.98
N ASP A 49 -3.89 -7.07 6.18
CA ASP A 49 -3.88 -8.34 5.43
C ASP A 49 -4.17 -8.13 3.93
N ALA A 50 -5.00 -7.13 3.60
CA ALA A 50 -5.31 -6.79 2.23
C ALA A 50 -4.13 -6.11 1.51
N PHE A 51 -3.39 -5.22 2.20
CA PHE A 51 -2.13 -4.66 1.68
C PHE A 51 -1.06 -5.74 1.50
N ALA A 52 -0.94 -6.68 2.44
CA ALA A 52 -0.06 -7.83 2.27
C ALA A 52 -0.45 -8.67 1.04
N THR A 53 -1.74 -8.91 0.84
CA THR A 53 -2.25 -9.62 -0.36
C THR A 53 -1.95 -8.87 -1.65
N MET A 54 -2.07 -7.55 -1.64
CA MET A 54 -1.67 -6.69 -2.76
C MET A 54 -0.18 -6.89 -3.09
N GLY A 55 0.68 -6.83 -2.07
CA GLY A 55 2.12 -7.04 -2.18
C GLY A 55 2.48 -8.43 -2.71
N ASP A 56 1.85 -9.49 -2.18
CA ASP A 56 2.08 -10.88 -2.60
C ASP A 56 1.75 -11.12 -4.08
N ILE A 57 0.78 -10.38 -4.63
CA ILE A 57 0.41 -10.45 -6.04
C ILE A 57 1.30 -9.56 -6.91
N MET A 58 1.60 -8.35 -6.45
CA MET A 58 2.40 -7.39 -7.20
C MET A 58 3.88 -7.78 -7.26
N GLY A 59 4.45 -8.29 -6.17
CA GLY A 59 5.88 -8.62 -6.06
C GLY A 59 6.38 -9.49 -7.22
N PRO A 60 5.77 -10.66 -7.50
CA PRO A 60 6.17 -11.50 -8.63
C PRO A 60 6.01 -10.82 -10.01
N ILE A 61 4.98 -9.98 -10.18
CA ILE A 61 4.75 -9.24 -11.44
C ILE A 61 5.84 -8.17 -11.61
N MET A 62 6.21 -7.48 -10.53
CA MET A 62 7.27 -6.47 -10.53
C MET A 62 8.64 -7.10 -10.72
N GLU A 63 8.88 -8.31 -10.20
CA GLU A 63 10.08 -9.11 -10.48
C GLU A 63 10.21 -9.44 -11.97
N ASP A 64 9.14 -9.88 -12.61
CA ASP A 64 9.11 -10.11 -14.06
C ASP A 64 9.34 -8.83 -14.89
N LEU A 65 9.02 -7.66 -14.33
CA LEU A 65 9.30 -6.34 -14.91
C LEU A 65 10.73 -5.83 -14.65
N GLY A 66 11.50 -6.55 -13.83
CA GLY A 66 12.91 -6.27 -13.53
C GLY A 66 13.16 -5.57 -12.18
N MET A 67 12.13 -5.41 -11.34
CA MET A 67 12.26 -4.87 -9.98
C MET A 67 12.56 -6.00 -9.01
N SER A 68 13.69 -5.96 -8.28
CA SER A 68 13.91 -6.98 -7.25
C SER A 68 12.86 -6.87 -6.13
N PRO A 69 12.54 -7.97 -5.42
CA PRO A 69 11.62 -7.93 -4.29
C PRO A 69 12.04 -6.89 -3.23
N GLU A 70 13.33 -6.75 -2.97
CA GLU A 70 13.86 -5.77 -2.01
C GLU A 70 13.63 -4.32 -2.46
N ILE A 71 13.74 -4.05 -3.77
CA ILE A 71 13.43 -2.72 -4.34
C ILE A 71 11.92 -2.46 -4.29
N PHE A 72 11.10 -3.49 -4.52
CA PHE A 72 9.65 -3.40 -4.45
C PHE A 72 9.18 -3.06 -3.03
N ASP A 73 9.68 -3.78 -2.03
CA ASP A 73 9.36 -3.54 -0.62
C ASP A 73 9.82 -2.13 -0.19
N ALA A 74 11.05 -1.74 -0.52
CA ALA A 74 11.56 -0.41 -0.23
C ALA A 74 10.74 0.70 -0.92
N MET A 75 10.27 0.47 -2.15
CA MET A 75 9.38 1.40 -2.85
C MET A 75 8.02 1.52 -2.15
N GLY A 76 7.44 0.39 -1.71
CA GLY A 76 6.20 0.38 -0.93
C GLY A 76 6.34 1.19 0.37
N ASP A 77 7.42 0.96 1.10
CA ASP A 77 7.76 1.68 2.33
C ASP A 77 7.95 3.18 2.11
N MET A 78 8.64 3.59 1.03
CA MET A 78 8.80 5.01 0.69
C MET A 78 7.49 5.67 0.29
N VAL A 79 6.64 5.00 -0.48
CA VAL A 79 5.30 5.51 -0.86
C VAL A 79 4.43 5.62 0.39
N GLY A 80 4.45 4.63 1.27
CA GLY A 80 3.72 4.64 2.53
C GLY A 80 4.20 5.76 3.46
N ALA A 81 5.51 5.97 3.56
CA ALA A 81 6.12 7.07 4.31
C ALA A 81 5.76 8.46 3.74
N ALA A 82 5.53 8.58 2.43
CA ALA A 82 5.13 9.82 1.77
C ALA A 82 3.63 10.12 1.89
N VAL A 83 2.79 9.12 1.59
CA VAL A 83 1.33 9.26 1.47
C VAL A 83 0.62 9.04 2.81
N GLY A 84 1.10 8.09 3.60
CA GLY A 84 0.52 7.71 4.89
C GLY A 84 0.32 8.89 5.85
N PRO A 85 1.30 9.80 6.03
CA PRO A 85 1.10 10.98 6.86
C PRO A 85 0.00 11.92 6.36
N ALA A 86 -0.16 12.06 5.04
CA ALA A 86 -1.25 12.86 4.47
C ALA A 86 -2.61 12.21 4.72
N MET A 87 -2.71 10.90 4.61
CA MET A 87 -3.93 10.19 4.96
C MET A 87 -4.25 10.25 6.46
N HIS A 88 -3.23 10.13 7.31
CA HIS A 88 -3.35 10.28 8.76
C HIS A 88 -3.87 11.67 9.17
N MET A 89 -3.40 12.72 8.50
CA MET A 89 -3.82 14.11 8.77
C MET A 89 -5.09 14.53 8.01
N ALA A 90 -5.61 13.70 7.10
CA ALA A 90 -6.81 14.02 6.35
C ALA A 90 -8.07 14.07 7.24
N PRO A 91 -9.17 14.71 6.80
CA PRO A 91 -10.44 14.63 7.50
C PRO A 91 -10.93 13.19 7.59
N ALA A 92 -11.58 12.83 8.71
CA ALA A 92 -12.10 11.49 8.92
C ALA A 92 -13.18 11.08 7.89
N ASP A 93 -13.81 12.06 7.23
CA ASP A 93 -14.82 11.89 6.18
C ASP A 93 -14.25 12.04 4.76
N ALA A 94 -12.92 12.00 4.59
CA ALA A 94 -12.28 11.97 3.28
C ALA A 94 -12.82 10.80 2.43
N SER A 95 -13.19 11.11 1.19
CA SER A 95 -13.72 10.14 0.24
C SER A 95 -12.60 9.32 -0.43
N GLY A 96 -12.97 8.27 -1.18
CA GLY A 96 -12.02 7.55 -2.03
C GLY A 96 -11.31 8.46 -3.04
N GLY A 97 -12.03 9.40 -3.65
CA GLY A 97 -11.44 10.40 -4.54
C GLY A 97 -10.43 11.32 -3.83
N ASP A 98 -10.66 11.65 -2.57
CA ASP A 98 -9.70 12.43 -1.78
C ASP A 98 -8.45 11.60 -1.44
N MET A 99 -8.61 10.32 -1.10
CA MET A 99 -7.50 9.40 -0.90
C MET A 99 -6.65 9.26 -2.16
N GLY A 100 -7.28 9.14 -3.33
CA GLY A 100 -6.58 9.07 -4.62
C GLY A 100 -5.82 10.34 -4.92
N ALA A 101 -6.41 11.51 -4.64
CA ALA A 101 -5.73 12.80 -4.79
C ALA A 101 -4.49 12.92 -3.89
N MET A 102 -4.56 12.41 -2.65
CA MET A 102 -3.41 12.40 -1.73
C MET A 102 -2.30 11.44 -2.18
N MET A 103 -2.66 10.27 -2.74
CA MET A 103 -1.68 9.34 -3.32
C MET A 103 -0.96 9.97 -4.52
N GLN A 104 -1.72 10.59 -5.42
CA GLN A 104 -1.22 11.28 -6.60
C GLN A 104 -0.24 12.39 -6.23
N ASP A 105 -0.63 13.30 -5.33
CA ASP A 105 0.24 14.40 -4.91
C ASP A 105 1.46 13.90 -4.14
N GLY A 106 1.29 12.89 -3.28
CA GLY A 106 2.40 12.30 -2.53
C GLY A 106 3.49 11.74 -3.44
N ILE A 107 3.11 10.99 -4.48
CA ILE A 107 4.07 10.39 -5.41
C ILE A 107 4.69 11.43 -6.32
N ASP A 108 3.92 12.41 -6.79
CA ASP A 108 4.48 13.53 -7.56
C ASP A 108 5.52 14.31 -6.75
N MET A 109 5.25 14.53 -5.45
CA MET A 109 6.18 15.17 -4.52
C MET A 109 7.43 14.33 -4.22
N MET A 110 7.39 13.00 -4.41
CA MET A 110 8.57 12.13 -4.31
C MET A 110 9.46 12.23 -5.54
N MET A 111 8.96 12.75 -6.67
CA MET A 111 9.74 12.88 -7.89
C MET A 111 10.79 13.99 -7.77
N PRO A 112 11.99 13.79 -8.37
CA PRO A 112 12.97 14.85 -8.48
C PRO A 112 12.40 16.07 -9.20
N PRO A 113 12.82 17.31 -8.83
CA PRO A 113 12.32 18.52 -9.46
C PRO A 113 12.42 18.49 -11.00
N GLY A 114 11.29 18.69 -11.67
CA GLY A 114 11.20 18.73 -13.13
C GLY A 114 11.00 17.37 -13.81
N MET A 115 10.80 16.30 -13.03
CA MET A 115 10.25 15.03 -13.51
C MET A 115 8.79 14.94 -13.10
N GLU A 116 7.96 14.42 -14.00
CA GLU A 116 6.55 14.14 -13.73
C GLU A 116 6.36 12.63 -13.64
N VAL A 117 5.42 12.21 -12.80
CA VAL A 117 4.98 10.82 -12.75
C VAL A 117 4.27 10.48 -14.06
N PRO A 118 4.53 9.31 -14.69
CA PRO A 118 3.80 8.90 -15.89
C PRO A 118 2.28 8.86 -15.67
N GLY A 119 1.53 9.39 -16.64
CA GLY A 119 0.06 9.47 -16.59
C GLY A 119 -0.66 8.17 -16.19
N PRO A 120 -0.34 7.00 -16.78
CA PRO A 120 -0.98 5.73 -16.41
C PRO A 120 -0.84 5.37 -14.92
N ILE A 121 0.26 5.79 -14.29
CA ILE A 121 0.53 5.53 -12.87
C ILE A 121 -0.26 6.50 -12.01
N MET A 122 -0.32 7.77 -12.40
CA MET A 122 -1.19 8.74 -11.73
C MET A 122 -2.66 8.32 -11.77
N ASP A 123 -3.12 7.82 -12.91
CA ASP A 123 -4.47 7.26 -13.06
C ASP A 123 -4.67 6.06 -12.12
N ALA A 124 -3.71 5.12 -12.09
CA ALA A 124 -3.75 3.97 -11.18
C ALA A 124 -3.81 4.38 -9.69
N MET A 125 -3.10 5.43 -9.27
CA MET A 125 -3.16 5.94 -7.89
C MET A 125 -4.52 6.58 -7.57
N GLY A 126 -5.11 7.28 -8.53
CA GLY A 126 -6.46 7.83 -8.41
C GLY A 126 -7.50 6.73 -8.25
N ASP A 127 -7.42 5.71 -9.10
CA ASP A 127 -8.29 4.53 -9.04
C ASP A 127 -8.09 3.73 -7.75
N MET A 128 -6.86 3.65 -7.24
CA MET A 128 -6.52 3.02 -5.97
C MET A 128 -7.23 3.67 -4.79
N GLY A 129 -7.14 4.99 -4.66
CA GLY A 129 -7.87 5.70 -3.62
C GLY A 129 -9.39 5.51 -3.73
N GLN A 130 -9.93 5.56 -4.94
CA GLN A 130 -11.36 5.34 -5.17
C GLN A 130 -11.80 3.93 -4.75
N ALA A 131 -11.05 2.90 -5.14
CA ALA A 131 -11.31 1.51 -4.80
C ALA A 131 -11.23 1.28 -3.27
N MET A 132 -10.27 1.91 -2.58
CA MET A 132 -10.18 1.85 -1.13
C MET A 132 -11.42 2.44 -0.44
N GLY A 133 -11.89 3.59 -0.94
CA GLY A 133 -13.11 4.23 -0.43
C GLY A 133 -14.35 3.38 -0.66
N ASP A 134 -14.48 2.78 -1.86
CA ASP A 134 -15.60 1.89 -2.20
C ASP A 134 -15.58 0.58 -1.39
N ALA A 135 -14.39 0.12 -0.99
CA ALA A 135 -14.20 -1.01 -0.08
C ALA A 135 -14.50 -0.65 1.40
N GLY A 136 -14.81 0.62 1.69
CA GLY A 136 -15.17 1.09 3.03
C GLY A 136 -13.98 1.29 3.98
N MET A 137 -12.77 1.40 3.45
CA MET A 137 -11.57 1.64 4.25
C MET A 137 -11.45 3.12 4.60
N GLY A 138 -11.30 3.42 5.88
CA GLY A 138 -11.16 4.78 6.38
C GLY A 138 -9.77 5.35 6.07
N CYS A 139 -9.70 6.64 5.76
CA CYS A 139 -8.45 7.31 5.44
C CYS A 139 -7.40 7.20 6.57
N HIS A 140 -7.84 7.27 7.84
CA HIS A 140 -6.92 7.12 8.99
C HIS A 140 -6.44 5.68 9.17
N ASP A 141 -7.28 4.69 8.87
CA ASP A 141 -6.88 3.28 8.94
C ASP A 141 -5.83 2.99 7.87
N ILE A 142 -6.06 3.45 6.64
CA ILE A 142 -5.09 3.32 5.54
C ILE A 142 -3.79 4.07 5.87
N GLY A 143 -3.89 5.32 6.33
CA GLY A 143 -2.72 6.11 6.71
C GLY A 143 -1.88 5.43 7.79
N ALA A 144 -2.54 4.84 8.80
CA ALA A 144 -1.87 4.12 9.87
C ALA A 144 -1.18 2.83 9.39
N GLU A 145 -1.76 2.11 8.43
CA GLU A 145 -1.15 0.90 7.84
C GLU A 145 -0.04 1.22 6.82
N MET A 146 -0.11 2.37 6.15
CA MET A 146 0.92 2.82 5.20
C MET A 146 2.17 3.36 5.91
N MET A 147 2.03 3.90 7.11
CA MET A 147 3.16 4.34 7.90
C MET A 147 3.75 3.20 8.72
N GLY A 148 5.06 3.21 8.91
CA GLY A 148 5.69 2.36 9.91
C GLY A 148 5.23 2.66 11.34
N PRO A 149 5.62 1.85 12.33
CA PRO A 149 5.36 2.16 13.74
C PRO A 149 6.04 3.47 14.14
N PRO A 150 5.47 4.25 15.09
CA PRO A 150 6.09 5.48 15.58
C PRO A 150 7.56 5.29 15.98
N GLY A 151 8.43 6.15 15.44
CA GLY A 151 9.86 6.12 15.70
C GLY A 151 10.67 5.17 14.79
N SER A 152 10.02 4.51 13.82
CA SER A 152 10.70 3.81 12.73
C SER A 152 11.04 4.75 11.57
N ASP A 153 11.93 4.28 10.69
CA ASP A 153 12.38 5.05 9.53
C ASP A 153 11.30 5.24 8.47
N THR A 154 10.20 4.47 8.49
CA THR A 154 9.03 4.67 7.61
C THR A 154 7.93 5.51 8.24
N TYR A 155 8.12 6.00 9.48
CA TYR A 155 7.19 6.92 10.16
C TYR A 155 7.65 8.37 10.01
N MET A 156 7.17 9.05 8.97
CA MET A 156 7.61 10.41 8.59
C MET A 156 6.98 11.56 9.39
N LEU A 157 6.40 11.27 10.56
CA LEU A 157 5.82 12.26 11.47
C LEU A 157 6.66 12.39 12.75
N PRO A 158 6.65 13.56 13.41
CA PRO A 158 7.42 13.75 14.63
C PRO A 158 6.93 12.83 15.75
N THR A 159 7.89 12.37 16.55
CA THR A 159 7.63 11.60 17.76
C THR A 159 8.06 12.36 19.01
N ASP A 160 7.46 12.04 20.15
CA ASP A 160 7.90 12.56 21.44
C ASP A 160 9.18 11.86 21.93
N ALA A 161 9.75 12.33 23.05
CA ALA A 161 10.96 11.74 23.64
C ALA A 161 10.80 10.27 24.08
N ALA A 162 9.57 9.75 24.16
CA ALA A 162 9.27 8.34 24.43
C ALA A 162 9.05 7.51 23.16
N GLY A 163 9.17 8.11 21.97
CA GLY A 163 8.89 7.48 20.68
C GLY A 163 7.40 7.38 20.35
N GLY A 164 6.54 8.09 21.07
CA GLY A 164 5.10 8.14 20.80
C GLY A 164 4.75 9.12 19.68
N PRO A 165 3.62 8.93 18.96
CA PRO A 165 3.18 9.83 17.91
C PRO A 165 2.77 11.19 18.49
N VAL A 166 3.22 12.28 17.86
CA VAL A 166 2.82 13.65 18.23
C VAL A 166 1.55 14.09 17.51
N VAL A 167 1.41 13.70 16.25
CA VAL A 167 0.33 14.17 15.37
C VAL A 167 -0.92 13.31 15.55
N GLU A 168 -2.03 13.95 15.90
CA GLU A 168 -3.30 13.26 16.08
C GLU A 168 -4.00 13.03 14.71
N PRO A 169 -4.65 11.87 14.51
CA PRO A 169 -5.41 11.59 13.29
C PRO A 169 -6.44 12.69 13.00
N GLY A 170 -6.44 13.19 11.77
CA GLY A 170 -7.33 14.24 11.28
C GLY A 170 -7.14 15.61 11.90
N GLN A 171 -6.05 15.85 12.62
CA GLN A 171 -5.70 17.14 13.21
C GLN A 171 -4.35 17.65 12.66
N PRO A 172 -4.30 18.11 11.41
CA PRO A 172 -3.06 18.62 10.80
C PRO A 172 -2.42 19.79 11.57
N GLU A 173 -3.20 20.55 12.35
CA GLU A 173 -2.70 21.62 13.24
C GLU A 173 -1.80 21.08 14.38
N THR A 174 -1.90 19.80 14.71
CA THR A 174 -1.03 19.15 15.71
C THR A 174 0.32 18.76 15.13
N CYS A 175 0.50 18.84 13.81
CA CYS A 175 1.81 18.69 13.19
C CYS A 175 2.58 20.01 13.31
N PRO A 176 3.82 20.03 13.81
CA PRO A 176 4.68 21.20 13.73
C PRO A 176 4.86 21.70 12.28
N ALA A 177 4.89 23.01 12.08
CA ALA A 177 5.03 23.61 10.74
C ALA A 177 6.34 23.22 10.03
N ASP A 178 7.39 22.91 10.79
CA ASP A 178 8.69 22.48 10.25
C ASP A 178 8.73 20.99 9.89
N ALA A 179 7.64 20.25 10.19
CA ALA A 179 7.52 18.80 9.98
C ALA A 179 6.51 18.43 8.88
N CYS A 180 5.79 19.40 8.32
CA CYS A 180 4.81 19.16 7.28
C CYS A 180 4.74 20.32 6.28
N GLN A 181 4.17 20.05 5.12
CA GLN A 181 3.97 21.01 4.06
C GLN A 181 2.60 20.84 3.41
N ALA A 182 2.10 21.92 2.81
CA ALA A 182 0.84 21.87 2.09
C ALA A 182 0.96 21.00 0.82
N PRO A 183 -0.13 20.41 0.33
CA PRO A 183 -0.18 19.82 -1.00
C PRO A 183 0.22 20.83 -2.10
N PRO A 184 0.69 20.37 -3.26
CA PRO A 184 0.98 21.23 -4.39
C PRO A 184 -0.27 21.99 -4.85
N MET A 185 -0.13 23.29 -5.13
CA MET A 185 -1.26 24.15 -5.51
C MET A 185 -1.87 23.79 -6.88
N ASP A 186 -1.11 23.10 -7.72
CA ASP A 186 -1.48 22.57 -9.02
C ASP A 186 -1.63 21.04 -9.03
N GLY A 187 -1.56 20.41 -7.85
CA GLY A 187 -1.75 18.99 -7.65
C GLY A 187 -3.20 18.55 -7.68
N ALA A 188 -3.42 17.23 -7.57
CA ALA A 188 -4.72 16.59 -7.49
C ALA A 188 -5.53 17.04 -6.26
N CYS A 189 -4.90 17.28 -5.11
CA CYS A 189 -5.60 17.78 -3.92
C CYS A 189 -6.19 19.19 -4.14
N ALA A 190 -5.66 19.97 -5.09
CA ALA A 190 -6.25 21.26 -5.46
C ALA A 190 -7.57 21.12 -6.25
N GLY A 191 -7.79 19.95 -6.84
CA GLY A 191 -9.06 19.57 -7.46
C GLY A 191 -10.13 19.09 -6.46
N THR A 192 -9.77 18.94 -5.18
CA THR A 192 -10.65 18.46 -4.10
C THR A 192 -10.66 19.42 -2.90
N ASP A 193 -11.38 19.07 -1.83
CA ASP A 193 -11.40 19.83 -0.57
C ASP A 193 -10.21 19.45 0.36
N MET A 194 -9.10 18.96 -0.22
CA MET A 194 -7.91 18.52 0.51
C MET A 194 -6.83 19.59 0.69
N MET A 195 -6.94 20.75 0.02
CA MET A 195 -6.06 21.88 0.30
C MET A 195 -6.26 22.44 1.72
N PRO A 196 -5.21 22.87 2.43
CA PRO A 196 -5.34 23.56 3.71
C PRO A 196 -6.11 24.88 3.58
N PRO A 197 -6.65 25.41 4.69
CA PRO A 197 -7.36 26.68 4.66
C PRO A 197 -6.43 27.83 4.23
N GLU A 198 -6.99 28.88 3.63
CA GLU A 198 -6.23 30.08 3.28
C GLU A 198 -5.50 30.65 4.52
N GLY A 199 -4.17 30.73 4.44
CA GLY A 199 -3.33 31.15 5.56
C GLY A 199 -2.72 30.01 6.39
N GLY A 200 -3.04 28.75 6.08
CA GLY A 200 -2.51 27.56 6.73
C GLY A 200 -3.16 27.27 8.09
N TYR A 201 -2.58 26.29 8.81
CA TYR A 201 -2.99 25.95 10.18
C TYR A 201 -2.19 26.75 11.21
N ASP A 202 -2.78 26.93 12.39
CA ASP A 202 -2.06 27.40 13.58
C ASP A 202 -1.33 26.20 14.19
N HIS A 203 -0.21 25.83 13.57
CA HIS A 203 0.59 24.67 13.94
C HIS A 203 1.15 24.79 15.35
N ILE A 204 1.21 23.68 16.07
CA ILE A 204 1.97 23.64 17.33
C ILE A 204 3.45 23.98 17.08
N PRO A 205 4.13 24.64 18.04
CA PRO A 205 5.56 24.86 17.91
C PRO A 205 6.31 23.52 18.00
N MET A 206 7.42 23.42 17.27
CA MET A 206 8.35 22.30 17.41
C MET A 206 8.94 22.31 18.84
N ASN A 207 8.66 21.27 19.61
CA ASN A 207 9.18 21.12 20.97
C ASN A 207 10.64 20.59 20.91
N ASP A 208 11.49 21.02 21.86
CA ASP A 208 12.87 20.55 21.99
C ASP A 208 12.97 19.02 22.20
N ASP A 209 11.90 18.42 22.75
CA ASP A 209 11.80 16.98 23.00
C ASP A 209 11.24 16.19 21.80
N PHE A 210 10.84 16.85 20.71
CA PHE A 210 10.35 16.16 19.52
C PHE A 210 11.52 15.67 18.66
N VAL A 211 11.40 14.43 18.21
CA VAL A 211 12.36 13.80 17.30
C VAL A 211 11.74 13.79 15.92
N MET A 212 12.41 14.43 14.97
CA MET A 212 12.09 14.28 13.56
C MET A 212 12.68 12.96 13.05
N PRO A 213 11.93 12.23 12.20
CA PRO A 213 12.47 11.08 11.49
C PRO A 213 13.62 11.50 10.58
N ASP A 214 14.60 10.61 10.38
CA ASP A 214 15.66 10.82 9.40
C ASP A 214 15.11 10.47 8.01
N PRO A 215 14.86 11.45 7.13
CA PRO A 215 14.30 11.20 5.81
C PRO A 215 15.25 10.45 4.86
N TYR A 216 16.53 10.33 5.22
CA TYR A 216 17.54 9.62 4.42
C TYR A 216 17.78 8.20 4.90
N ALA A 217 17.23 7.79 6.05
CA ALA A 217 17.36 6.41 6.53
C ALA A 217 16.73 5.41 5.53
N LEU A 218 15.62 5.79 4.90
CA LEU A 218 14.96 5.01 3.84
C LEU A 218 15.82 4.80 2.58
N ALA A 219 16.85 5.63 2.37
CA ALA A 219 17.78 5.50 1.24
C ALA A 219 19.03 4.67 1.57
N ASP A 220 19.33 4.45 2.86
CA ASP A 220 20.58 3.81 3.34
C ASP A 220 20.38 2.33 3.74
N ASP A 221 19.15 1.92 4.14
CA ASP A 221 18.83 0.56 4.60
C ASP A 221 18.69 -0.50 3.48
N GLY A 222 19.65 -0.51 2.54
CA GLY A 222 20.10 -1.77 1.92
C GLY A 222 19.81 -2.03 0.43
N GLY A 223 19.31 -1.07 -0.34
CA GLY A 223 19.05 -1.28 -1.78
C GLY A 223 20.18 -0.87 -2.73
N PHE A 224 20.86 0.26 -2.45
CA PHE A 224 21.54 0.98 -3.53
C PHE A 224 23.05 1.13 -3.39
N LEU A 225 23.60 1.23 -2.17
CA LEU A 225 25.04 1.47 -1.97
C LEU A 225 25.87 0.18 -1.82
N GLU A 226 25.28 -0.96 -1.45
CA GLU A 226 26.01 -2.25 -1.40
C GLU A 226 26.13 -2.97 -2.77
N LEU A 227 25.44 -2.50 -3.80
CA LEU A 227 25.47 -3.14 -5.12
C LEU A 227 26.80 -2.88 -5.88
N GLU A 228 27.48 -1.77 -5.61
CA GLU A 228 28.78 -1.48 -6.23
C GLU A 228 29.93 -2.33 -5.64
N ASP A 229 29.82 -2.79 -4.39
CA ASP A 229 30.90 -3.56 -3.72
C ASP A 229 30.71 -5.09 -3.82
N SER A 230 29.50 -5.57 -4.15
CA SER A 230 29.22 -7.02 -4.25
C SER A 230 29.42 -7.64 -5.65
N ILE A 231 29.62 -6.82 -6.70
CA ILE A 231 29.88 -7.29 -8.08
C ILE A 231 31.40 -7.48 -8.38
N GLY A 232 32.27 -7.36 -7.37
CA GLY A 232 33.72 -7.54 -7.51
C GLY A 232 34.29 -8.71 -6.71
N GLY A 233 34.03 -9.95 -7.12
CA GLY A 233 34.58 -11.12 -6.43
C GLY A 233 36.12 -11.16 -6.39
N ASP A 234 36.68 -11.48 -5.22
CA ASP A 234 37.94 -12.21 -5.13
C ASP A 234 37.87 -13.27 -4.01
N GLN A 235 37.91 -14.52 -4.45
CA GLN A 235 38.13 -15.66 -3.59
C GLN A 235 39.61 -15.76 -3.23
N ASN A 236 39.95 -15.51 -1.97
CA ASN A 236 41.13 -16.12 -1.36
C ASN A 236 40.92 -16.36 0.14
N THR A 237 40.65 -17.62 0.49
CA THR A 237 41.05 -18.21 1.78
C THR A 237 42.52 -18.68 1.65
N PRO A 238 43.32 -18.99 2.73
CA PRO A 238 42.88 -19.51 4.03
C PRO A 238 43.72 -19.14 5.30
N GLU A 239 43.29 -19.72 6.43
CA GLU A 239 44.00 -19.98 7.72
C GLU A 239 44.04 -18.84 8.77
N THR A 240 43.83 -19.03 10.09
CA THR A 240 43.58 -20.20 10.99
C THR A 240 43.17 -19.72 12.41
N ASN A 241 42.50 -20.63 13.17
CA ASN A 241 42.33 -20.79 14.65
C ASN A 241 40.86 -20.67 15.14
N HIS A 242 40.12 -21.78 15.30
CA HIS A 242 39.93 -22.64 16.52
C HIS A 242 39.43 -21.84 17.75
N GLU A 243 38.28 -22.14 18.39
CA GLU A 243 37.84 -23.40 19.03
C GLU A 243 36.29 -23.50 19.22
N GLY A 244 35.72 -24.71 19.08
CA GLY A 244 34.63 -25.24 19.94
C GLY A 244 33.15 -25.20 19.45
N PRO A 245 32.40 -26.33 19.43
CA PRO A 245 31.04 -26.42 18.85
C PRO A 245 29.89 -26.40 19.88
N ASN A 246 28.74 -25.82 19.51
CA ASN A 246 27.39 -26.15 19.99
C ASN A 246 26.46 -25.87 18.80
N GLN A 247 26.05 -26.88 18.02
CA GLN A 247 24.84 -27.67 18.22
C GLN A 247 23.63 -26.82 18.64
N ASP A 248 22.96 -26.21 17.66
CA ASP A 248 21.51 -26.02 17.59
C ASP A 248 21.13 -25.59 16.17
N ASP A 249 21.31 -26.50 15.21
CA ASP A 249 20.59 -26.49 13.94
C ASP A 249 19.25 -27.20 14.17
N ILE A 250 18.15 -26.45 14.28
CA ILE A 250 16.82 -26.98 13.94
C ILE A 250 16.23 -26.12 12.84
N ALA A 251 16.45 -26.60 11.62
CA ALA A 251 15.57 -26.35 10.49
C ALA A 251 14.16 -26.86 10.81
N VAL A 252 13.14 -26.01 10.66
CA VAL A 252 11.76 -26.45 10.51
C VAL A 252 11.33 -26.15 9.07
N GLY A 253 11.63 -27.11 8.21
CA GLY A 253 11.07 -27.25 6.88
C GLY A 253 10.66 -28.70 6.68
N ALA A 254 9.45 -28.87 6.13
CA ALA A 254 8.81 -30.10 5.67
C ALA A 254 8.25 -31.07 6.75
N ALA A 255 6.96 -31.38 6.65
CA ALA A 255 6.54 -32.54 5.84
C ALA A 255 5.02 -32.77 5.93
N MET A 256 4.42 -32.93 4.76
CA MET A 256 3.14 -33.59 4.56
C MET A 256 3.24 -35.10 4.85
N ASP A 257 2.06 -35.66 5.14
CA ASP A 257 1.56 -36.95 4.67
C ASP A 257 1.54 -38.17 5.64
N GLY A 258 0.33 -38.68 5.83
CA GLY A 258 -0.02 -40.10 5.79
C GLY A 258 0.32 -41.01 6.97
N ALA A 259 -0.73 -41.54 7.63
CA ALA A 259 -0.95 -42.96 7.95
C ALA A 259 -1.69 -43.16 9.30
N THR A 260 -3.00 -43.41 9.29
CA THR A 260 -3.69 -44.72 9.39
C THR A 260 -4.02 -45.21 10.82
N GLU A 261 -5.25 -45.72 10.93
CA GLU A 261 -5.68 -46.86 11.76
C GLU A 261 -5.86 -46.72 13.28
N GLN A 262 -7.12 -46.49 13.69
CA GLN A 262 -7.92 -47.31 14.63
C GLN A 262 -9.29 -46.62 14.78
N GLY A 263 -10.47 -47.22 14.64
CA GLY A 263 -10.91 -48.60 14.50
C GLY A 263 -12.31 -48.75 15.13
N GLY A 264 -13.27 -49.32 14.37
CA GLY A 264 -14.57 -49.83 14.85
C GLY A 264 -15.74 -48.83 14.77
N GLY A 265 -16.72 -48.95 13.87
CA GLY A 265 -17.58 -50.12 13.59
C GLY A 265 -18.79 -50.05 14.54
N VAL A 266 -20.03 -49.85 14.11
CA VAL A 266 -21.04 -50.77 13.54
C VAL A 266 -22.25 -49.84 13.21
N GLY A 267 -23.05 -49.92 12.16
CA GLY A 267 -23.31 -50.91 11.11
C GLY A 267 -24.79 -50.82 10.74
N SER A 268 -25.11 -51.22 9.51
CA SER A 268 -26.46 -51.48 8.96
C SER A 268 -27.23 -50.24 8.49
N GLY A 269 -27.68 -50.12 7.25
CA GLY A 269 -27.74 -51.04 6.14
C GLY A 269 -28.72 -50.51 5.09
N ALA A 270 -28.81 -51.24 3.98
CA ALA A 270 -29.78 -51.13 2.89
C ALA A 270 -29.50 -50.06 1.82
N SER A 271 -28.87 -50.56 0.75
CA SER A 271 -29.06 -50.25 -0.66
C SER A 271 -30.47 -49.77 -1.04
N LEU A 272 -30.58 -48.89 -2.04
CA LEU A 272 -31.28 -49.21 -3.29
C LEU A 272 -31.07 -48.11 -4.35
N GLU A 273 -30.81 -48.57 -5.58
CA GLU A 273 -30.85 -47.86 -6.85
C GLU A 273 -32.24 -47.23 -7.16
N GLN A 274 -32.25 -46.41 -8.22
CA GLN A 274 -33.38 -45.91 -9.07
C GLN A 274 -33.77 -44.44 -8.88
N ASP A 275 -34.15 -43.70 -9.90
CA ASP A 275 -33.95 -43.66 -11.36
C ASP A 275 -34.66 -42.37 -11.82
N PHE A 276 -34.14 -41.74 -12.87
CA PHE A 276 -34.76 -40.85 -13.87
C PHE A 276 -35.89 -39.84 -13.56
N ASN A 277 -35.71 -38.68 -14.22
CA ASN A 277 -36.68 -37.68 -14.69
C ASN A 277 -37.18 -36.62 -13.71
N ASN A 278 -36.75 -35.36 -13.93
CA ASN A 278 -37.72 -34.37 -14.40
C ASN A 278 -37.08 -33.29 -15.28
N THR A 279 -37.72 -33.06 -16.41
CA THR A 279 -37.43 -32.10 -17.47
C THR A 279 -38.33 -30.88 -17.31
N GLY A 280 -37.89 -29.70 -17.74
CA GLY A 280 -38.73 -28.51 -17.93
C GLY A 280 -37.85 -27.26 -17.91
N GLU A 281 -37.30 -26.80 -19.04
CA GLU A 281 -37.96 -25.98 -20.08
C GLU A 281 -38.66 -24.75 -19.50
N GLY A 282 -38.05 -23.57 -19.75
CA GLY A 282 -38.62 -22.26 -19.51
C GLY A 282 -38.23 -21.31 -20.64
N GLU A 283 -39.02 -21.34 -21.73
CA GLU A 283 -39.02 -20.29 -22.77
C GLU A 283 -40.12 -19.26 -22.46
N GLU A 284 -39.68 -18.00 -22.46
CA GLU A 284 -40.27 -16.80 -23.10
C GLU A 284 -41.78 -16.53 -22.97
N VAL A 285 -42.14 -15.40 -22.34
CA VAL A 285 -43.16 -14.47 -22.87
C VAL A 285 -42.78 -13.02 -22.50
N SER A 286 -42.66 -12.18 -23.53
CA SER A 286 -42.53 -10.72 -23.47
C SER A 286 -43.80 -10.06 -22.91
N ASP A 287 -43.65 -8.93 -22.22
CA ASP A 287 -44.61 -7.85 -22.37
C ASP A 287 -43.91 -6.48 -22.33
N SER A 288 -44.28 -5.67 -23.32
CA SER A 288 -43.82 -4.31 -23.57
C SER A 288 -44.76 -3.31 -22.89
N GLN A 289 -44.48 -2.01 -23.05
CA GLN A 289 -45.34 -0.85 -22.77
C GLN A 289 -45.13 -0.25 -21.35
N ASP A 290 -44.90 1.04 -21.14
CA ASP A 290 -45.04 2.22 -22.00
C ASP A 290 -44.07 3.33 -21.55
N VAL A 291 -43.52 4.03 -22.54
CA VAL A 291 -42.77 5.29 -22.40
C VAL A 291 -43.79 6.43 -22.53
N ASP A 292 -43.88 7.32 -21.53
CA ASP A 292 -44.64 8.58 -21.63
C ASP A 292 -43.67 9.76 -21.88
N PRO A 293 -43.70 10.39 -23.08
CA PRO A 293 -42.98 11.61 -23.36
C PRO A 293 -43.95 12.80 -23.41
N SER A 294 -44.29 13.39 -22.26
CA SER A 294 -45.09 14.62 -22.24
C SER A 294 -44.79 15.56 -21.05
N ALA A 295 -43.63 16.22 -21.09
CA ALA A 295 -43.44 17.49 -20.39
C ALA A 295 -42.49 18.40 -21.18
N GLY A 296 -43.07 19.17 -22.11
CA GLY A 296 -42.39 20.22 -22.85
C GLY A 296 -42.74 21.62 -22.35
N MET A 297 -41.75 22.51 -22.48
CA MET A 297 -41.83 23.96 -22.72
C MET A 297 -42.69 24.85 -21.81
N GLY A 298 -41.98 25.70 -21.05
CA GLY A 298 -42.43 26.94 -20.44
C GLY A 298 -41.21 27.74 -19.98
#